data_AF-A0A382Q2V6-F1
#
_entry.id   AF-A0A382Q2V6-F1
#
_cell.length_a   1.000
_cell.length_b   1.000
_cell.length_c   1.000
_cell.angle_alpha   90.00
_cell.angle_beta   90.00
_cell.angle_gamma   90.00
#
_symmetry.space_group_name_H-M   'P 1'
#
loop_
_entity.id
_entity.type
_entity.pdbx_description
1 polymer ?
#
loop_
_entity_poly.entity_id
_entity_poly.type
_entity_poly.pdbx_seq_one_letter_code
_entity_poly.pdbx_strand_id
1 'polypeptide(L)'
;MASEAGGVREPGHDQKCFEKYEKKKIFEKELLHMVNKDEGVFVVYAGCTKKYKPWGWDYSLDLDVDKAHEGAYKACVTGDMVKYEITGCHLFSIDDVIVWGKDAAFIAKIEEEAKVRLAGALARKKDEKKPITPESIAGWDTKCDKGEDFIKYVATVEGCVGIKSIGKPDKSKKKLVIHLHGDYKGKQPNNTPKFMSGYSKLIPDDANFFFMARPGHKFSGRVRSAGKWKNSDSINQNPDRVVWKKGWGSIKLITQTIYRLKEFYQPEKVIVIGFSGGAQDVSVMSGKIPGLIDVGILGGCDCFVNS
;
A
#
# COMPACT_ATOMS: atom_id res chain seq x y z
N MET A 1 5.16 5.31 46.35
CA MET A 1 6.20 6.32 46.06
C MET A 1 6.91 5.87 44.81
N ALA A 2 7.12 6.76 43.84
CA ALA A 2 7.87 6.40 42.63
C ALA A 2 9.35 6.21 42.99
N SER A 3 9.99 5.19 42.41
CA SER A 3 11.40 4.87 42.58
C SER A 3 12.28 5.90 41.85
N GLU A 4 13.49 6.19 42.33
CA GLU A 4 14.41 7.06 41.58
C GLU A 4 14.90 6.40 40.27
N ALA A 5 15.05 5.06 40.29
CA ALA A 5 15.54 4.28 39.15
C ALA A 5 14.48 4.09 38.04
N GLY A 6 13.19 4.23 38.36
CA GLY A 6 12.09 3.91 37.47
C GLY A 6 11.91 2.41 37.29
N GLY A 7 10.85 2.05 36.57
CA GLY A 7 10.41 0.67 36.39
C GLY A 7 9.45 0.54 35.22
N VAL A 8 9.21 -0.70 34.80
CA VAL A 8 8.23 -0.97 33.75
C VAL A 8 6.86 -0.43 34.19
N ARG A 9 6.25 0.39 33.33
CA ARG A 9 5.00 1.15 33.56
C ARG A 9 5.04 2.16 34.71
N GLU A 10 6.22 2.48 35.22
CA GLU A 10 6.38 3.50 36.25
C GLU A 10 6.56 4.87 35.59
N PRO A 11 5.60 5.80 35.70
CA PRO A 11 5.72 7.12 35.10
C PRO A 11 6.70 7.99 35.87
N GLY A 12 7.35 8.87 35.14
CA GLY A 12 8.28 9.82 35.75
C GLY A 12 7.52 10.88 36.53
N HIS A 13 8.12 11.35 37.63
CA HIS A 13 7.54 12.40 38.48
C HIS A 13 8.50 13.57 38.71
N ASP A 14 9.72 13.51 38.18
CA ASP A 14 10.66 14.62 38.28
C ASP A 14 10.23 15.77 37.35
N GLN A 15 9.62 16.79 37.95
CA GLN A 15 9.14 17.98 37.24
C GLN A 15 10.27 18.73 36.54
N LYS A 16 11.47 18.83 37.15
CA LYS A 16 12.61 19.51 36.53
C LYS A 16 13.09 18.74 35.31
N CYS A 17 13.02 17.41 35.36
CA CYS A 17 13.32 16.59 34.19
C CYS A 17 12.30 16.82 33.08
N PHE A 18 11.01 16.74 33.41
CA PHE A 18 9.92 16.96 32.45
C PHE A 18 10.00 18.32 31.74
N GLU A 19 10.24 19.39 32.49
CA GLU A 19 10.41 20.75 31.94
C GLU A 19 11.55 20.85 30.92
N LYS A 20 12.58 19.99 31.00
CA LYS A 20 13.64 19.94 29.97
C LYS A 20 13.12 19.35 28.66
N TYR A 21 12.36 18.26 28.75
CA TYR A 21 11.75 17.63 27.58
C TYR A 21 10.74 18.57 26.91
N GLU A 22 9.89 19.21 27.70
CA GLU A 22 8.89 20.17 27.23
C GLU A 22 9.53 21.43 26.64
N LYS A 23 10.48 22.08 27.34
CA LYS A 23 11.15 23.29 26.84
C LYS A 23 11.86 23.06 25.51
N LYS A 24 12.41 21.87 25.31
CA LYS A 24 13.08 21.50 24.06
C LYS A 24 12.13 20.98 22.98
N LYS A 25 10.87 20.70 23.34
CA LYS A 25 9.87 20.07 22.48
C LYS A 25 10.38 18.75 21.91
N ILE A 26 11.02 17.94 22.75
CA ILE A 26 11.64 16.66 22.33
C ILE A 26 10.56 15.75 21.76
N PHE A 27 9.41 15.67 22.44
CA PHE A 27 8.32 14.83 21.98
C PHE A 27 7.85 15.21 20.58
N GLU A 28 7.55 16.49 20.35
CA GLU A 28 7.01 16.95 19.07
C GLU A 28 8.06 16.89 17.94
N LYS A 29 9.33 17.17 18.24
CA LYS A 29 10.39 17.24 17.22
C LYS A 29 11.01 15.89 16.90
N GLU A 30 11.26 15.06 17.91
CA GLU A 30 12.05 13.85 17.77
C GLU A 30 11.21 12.58 17.83
N LEU A 31 10.07 12.57 18.52
CA LEU A 31 9.31 11.34 18.78
C LEU A 31 8.00 11.24 17.99
N LEU A 32 7.25 12.33 17.88
CA LEU A 32 5.88 12.32 17.36
C LEU A 32 5.80 11.82 15.90
N HIS A 33 6.81 12.12 15.08
CA HIS A 33 6.86 11.66 13.69
C HIS A 33 7.17 10.16 13.55
N MET A 34 7.63 9.51 14.61
CA MET A 34 7.88 8.05 14.65
C MET A 34 6.65 7.26 15.10
N VAL A 35 5.62 7.92 15.64
CA VAL A 35 4.40 7.27 16.10
C VAL A 35 3.59 6.78 14.89
N ASN A 36 3.63 5.47 14.64
CA ASN A 36 2.76 4.81 13.68
C ASN A 36 1.75 3.90 14.39
N LYS A 37 0.62 4.51 14.73
CA LYS A 37 -0.51 3.88 15.41
C LYS A 37 -1.00 2.62 14.70
N ASP A 38 -0.97 2.56 13.38
CA ASP A 38 -1.48 1.42 12.62
C ASP A 38 -0.50 0.23 12.55
N GLU A 39 0.73 0.38 13.07
CA GLU A 39 1.78 -0.64 13.04
C GLU A 39 2.15 -1.19 14.42
N GLY A 40 1.75 -0.53 15.50
CA GLY A 40 1.95 -1.00 16.86
C GLY A 40 1.53 0.04 17.90
N VAL A 41 1.82 -0.27 19.17
CA VAL A 41 1.80 0.67 20.29
C VAL A 41 3.21 1.20 20.48
N PHE A 42 3.37 2.52 20.37
CA PHE A 42 4.66 3.18 20.52
C PHE A 42 4.86 3.60 21.98
N VAL A 43 5.90 3.13 22.65
CA VAL A 43 6.15 3.43 24.06
C VAL A 43 7.53 4.07 24.22
N VAL A 44 7.61 5.13 25.01
CA VAL A 44 8.86 5.85 25.29
C VAL A 44 9.16 5.83 26.77
N TYR A 45 10.40 5.50 27.11
CA TYR A 45 10.97 5.72 28.44
C TYR A 45 12.04 6.79 28.37
N ALA A 46 12.07 7.65 29.39
CA ALA A 46 12.94 8.80 29.45
C ALA A 46 13.51 9.02 30.84
N GLY A 47 14.63 9.71 30.91
CA GLY A 47 15.26 10.08 32.17
C GLY A 47 16.25 11.24 32.04
N CYS A 48 16.61 11.80 33.18
CA CYS A 48 17.61 12.86 33.28
C CYS A 48 18.79 12.44 34.13
N THR A 49 19.94 13.04 33.82
CA THR A 49 21.10 13.04 34.72
C THR A 49 20.83 13.86 35.99
N LYS A 50 21.62 13.63 37.04
CA LYS A 50 21.58 14.43 38.28
C LYS A 50 21.76 15.94 38.07
N LYS A 51 22.45 16.33 36.99
CA LYS A 51 22.70 17.74 36.63
C LYS A 51 21.68 18.31 35.64
N TYR A 52 20.65 17.54 35.27
CA TYR A 52 19.68 17.88 34.23
C TYR A 52 20.32 18.30 32.90
N LYS A 53 21.48 17.68 32.63
CA LYS A 53 22.36 17.85 31.47
C LYS A 53 23.26 16.60 31.37
N PRO A 54 23.12 15.68 30.39
CA PRO A 54 22.06 15.42 29.39
C PRO A 54 20.81 14.67 29.90
N TRP A 55 19.82 14.49 29.00
CA TRP A 55 18.63 13.62 29.14
C TRP A 55 18.71 12.51 28.09
N GLY A 56 18.09 11.36 28.37
CA GLY A 56 18.15 10.17 27.54
C GLY A 56 16.77 9.55 27.42
N TRP A 57 16.44 9.03 26.24
CA TRP A 57 15.18 8.38 25.97
C TRP A 57 15.39 7.24 25.00
N ASP A 58 14.60 6.19 25.17
CA ASP A 58 14.52 5.10 24.21
C ASP A 58 13.07 4.68 24.05
N TYR A 59 12.79 3.95 22.98
CA TYR A 59 11.43 3.61 22.58
C TYR A 59 11.32 2.18 22.06
N SER A 60 10.08 1.72 21.97
CA SER A 60 9.74 0.49 21.27
C SER A 60 8.41 0.66 20.55
N LEU A 61 8.27 -0.02 19.42
CA LEU A 61 7.02 -0.15 18.68
C LEU A 61 6.74 -1.65 18.53
N ASP A 62 5.67 -2.13 19.17
CA ASP A 62 5.29 -3.54 19.12
C ASP A 62 3.77 -3.69 18.99
N LEU A 63 3.32 -4.84 18.47
CA LEU A 63 1.89 -5.17 18.40
C LEU A 63 1.31 -5.53 19.78
N ASP A 64 2.19 -5.89 20.72
CA ASP A 64 1.87 -6.20 22.10
C ASP A 64 2.36 -5.07 23.01
N VAL A 65 1.44 -4.44 23.76
CA VAL A 65 1.77 -3.32 24.64
C VAL A 65 2.78 -3.72 25.72
N ASP A 66 2.71 -4.96 26.21
CA ASP A 66 3.60 -5.42 27.28
C ASP A 66 5.04 -5.51 26.74
N LYS A 67 5.20 -6.04 25.53
CA LYS A 67 6.49 -6.08 24.83
C LYS A 67 7.00 -4.70 24.45
N ALA A 68 6.10 -3.77 24.09
CA ALA A 68 6.48 -2.39 23.83
C ALA A 68 7.06 -1.76 25.11
N HIS A 69 6.43 -1.95 26.27
CA HIS A 69 6.97 -1.47 27.54
C HIS A 69 8.30 -2.13 27.91
N GLU A 70 8.41 -3.45 27.82
CA GLU A 70 9.64 -4.19 28.15
C GLU A 70 10.80 -3.79 27.24
N GLY A 71 10.55 -3.71 25.94
CA GLY A 71 11.54 -3.31 24.94
C GLY A 71 12.06 -1.90 25.19
N ALA A 72 11.16 -0.93 25.35
CA ALA A 72 11.52 0.47 25.55
C ALA A 72 12.26 0.68 26.88
N TYR A 73 11.78 0.06 27.97
CA TYR A 73 12.45 0.14 29.27
C TYR A 73 13.84 -0.48 29.22
N LYS A 74 13.97 -1.69 28.68
CA LYS A 74 15.27 -2.38 28.57
C LYS A 74 16.26 -1.59 27.71
N ALA A 75 15.81 -1.03 26.59
CA ALA A 75 16.65 -0.22 25.70
C ALA A 75 17.14 1.05 26.44
N CYS A 76 16.25 1.72 27.16
CA CYS A 76 16.62 2.86 28.00
C CYS A 76 17.64 2.49 29.10
N VAL A 77 17.42 1.38 29.82
CA VAL A 77 18.29 0.95 30.93
C VAL A 77 19.66 0.47 30.45
N THR A 78 19.72 -0.25 29.32
CA THR A 78 20.97 -0.85 28.83
C THR A 78 21.74 0.08 27.88
N GLY A 79 21.06 0.97 27.19
CA GLY A 79 21.63 1.96 26.28
C GLY A 79 21.81 3.32 26.95
N ASP A 80 20.71 4.02 27.15
CA ASP A 80 20.71 5.44 27.50
C ASP A 80 21.17 5.75 28.93
N MET A 81 20.83 4.91 29.91
CA MET A 81 21.38 5.00 31.27
C MET A 81 22.90 4.87 31.27
N VAL A 82 23.46 3.98 30.45
CA VAL A 82 24.92 3.78 30.38
C VAL A 82 25.60 4.91 29.61
N LYS A 83 25.02 5.30 28.47
CA LYS A 83 25.62 6.28 27.55
C LYS A 83 25.54 7.71 28.07
N TYR A 84 24.43 8.06 28.70
CA TYR A 84 24.14 9.44 29.12
C TYR A 84 24.11 9.61 30.63
N GLU A 85 24.38 8.55 31.40
CA GLU A 85 24.40 8.57 32.87
C GLU A 85 23.09 9.07 33.49
N ILE A 86 21.96 8.81 32.83
CA ILE A 86 20.64 9.18 33.36
C ILE A 86 20.31 8.33 34.60
N THR A 87 19.60 8.92 35.54
CA THR A 87 19.43 8.38 36.90
C THR A 87 18.37 7.29 37.01
N GLY A 88 17.48 7.21 36.03
CA GLY A 88 16.43 6.21 35.93
C GLY A 88 15.70 6.30 34.61
N CYS A 89 14.98 5.24 34.27
CA CYS A 89 14.17 5.14 33.07
C CYS A 89 12.71 5.09 33.44
N HIS A 90 11.98 6.15 33.09
CA HIS A 90 10.60 6.35 33.49
C HIS A 90 9.69 6.43 32.28
N LEU A 91 8.48 5.86 32.40
CA LEU A 91 7.50 5.93 31.34
C LEU A 91 7.15 7.40 31.05
N PHE A 92 7.35 7.80 29.79
CA PHE A 92 7.18 9.17 29.34
C PHE A 92 5.92 9.32 28.49
N SER A 93 5.74 8.45 27.50
CA SER A 93 4.58 8.51 26.61
C SER A 93 4.16 7.13 26.11
N ILE A 94 2.88 7.03 25.76
CA ILE A 94 2.28 5.93 25.01
C ILE A 94 1.60 6.55 23.79
N ASP A 95 1.96 6.08 22.61
CA ASP A 95 1.67 6.70 21.31
C ASP A 95 2.02 8.20 21.32
N ASP A 96 1.04 9.05 21.00
CA ASP A 96 1.12 10.51 20.97
C ASP A 96 0.71 11.15 22.31
N VAL A 97 0.56 10.36 23.38
CA VAL A 97 0.08 10.83 24.69
C VAL A 97 1.21 10.79 25.72
N ILE A 98 1.54 11.95 26.28
CA ILE A 98 2.46 12.07 27.42
C ILE A 98 1.75 11.58 28.69
N VAL A 99 2.37 10.64 29.38
CA VAL A 99 1.85 10.04 30.63
C VAL A 99 2.74 10.33 31.85
N TRP A 100 3.74 11.19 31.69
CA TRP A 100 4.57 11.67 32.80
C TRP A 100 3.71 12.31 33.91
N GLY A 101 3.95 11.94 35.16
CA GLY A 101 3.23 12.41 36.33
C GLY A 101 1.76 11.98 36.40
N LYS A 102 1.33 11.03 35.57
CA LYS A 102 -0.03 10.47 35.61
C LYS A 102 -0.09 9.25 36.51
N ASP A 103 -1.28 8.97 37.03
CA ASP A 103 -1.50 7.79 37.84
C ASP A 103 -1.69 6.52 36.98
N ALA A 104 -1.63 5.36 37.64
CA ALA A 104 -1.77 4.07 37.00
C ALA A 104 -3.14 3.87 36.32
N ALA A 105 -4.21 4.51 36.82
CA ALA A 105 -5.55 4.39 36.23
C ALA A 105 -5.62 5.14 34.89
N PHE A 106 -5.00 6.31 34.80
CA PHE A 106 -4.86 7.04 33.55
C PHE A 106 -4.01 6.24 32.55
N ILE A 107 -2.87 5.69 32.98
CA ILE A 107 -2.01 4.88 32.10
C ILE A 107 -2.76 3.66 31.56
N ALA A 108 -3.43 2.91 32.44
CA ALA A 108 -4.22 1.73 32.03
C ALA A 108 -5.31 2.09 31.02
N LYS A 109 -5.96 3.26 31.19
CA LYS A 109 -6.94 3.76 30.22
C LYS A 109 -6.30 4.02 28.85
N ILE A 110 -5.15 4.69 28.80
CA ILE A 110 -4.45 4.97 27.53
C ILE A 110 -3.97 3.68 26.85
N GLU A 111 -3.46 2.71 27.62
CA GLU A 111 -3.07 1.41 27.07
C GLU A 111 -4.26 0.67 26.44
N GLU A 112 -5.42 0.68 27.10
CA GLU A 112 -6.63 0.04 26.57
C GLU A 112 -7.12 0.72 25.28
N GLU A 113 -7.14 2.05 25.25
CA GLU A 113 -7.46 2.81 24.05
C GLU A 113 -6.50 2.48 22.89
N ALA A 114 -5.19 2.36 23.17
CA ALA A 114 -4.18 1.98 22.18
C ALA A 114 -4.40 0.55 21.65
N LYS A 115 -4.70 -0.42 22.52
CA LYS A 115 -5.01 -1.81 22.14
C LYS A 115 -6.22 -1.89 21.23
N VAL A 116 -7.34 -1.27 21.61
CA VAL A 116 -8.59 -1.28 20.83
C VAL A 116 -8.36 -0.66 19.46
N ARG A 117 -7.65 0.47 19.42
CA ARG A 117 -7.30 1.17 18.18
C ARG A 117 -6.44 0.30 17.25
N LEU A 118 -5.39 -0.33 17.79
CA LEU A 118 -4.51 -1.22 17.03
C LEU A 118 -5.27 -2.44 16.49
N ALA A 119 -6.10 -3.08 17.32
CA ALA A 119 -6.94 -4.20 16.90
C ALA A 119 -7.85 -3.81 15.72
N GLY A 120 -8.47 -2.63 15.77
CA GLY A 120 -9.25 -2.08 14.66
C GLY A 120 -8.42 -1.80 13.40
N ALA A 121 -7.18 -1.33 13.53
CA ALA A 121 -6.27 -1.14 12.40
C ALA A 121 -5.86 -2.48 11.75
N LEU A 122 -5.52 -3.49 12.56
CA LEU A 122 -5.16 -4.82 12.09
C LEU A 122 -6.33 -5.53 11.41
N ALA A 123 -7.55 -5.39 11.95
CA ALA A 123 -8.75 -5.91 11.32
C ALA A 123 -8.99 -5.31 9.93
N ARG A 124 -8.90 -3.97 9.81
CA ARG A 124 -9.01 -3.27 8.52
C ARG A 124 -7.95 -3.74 7.52
N LYS A 125 -6.68 -3.83 7.93
CA LYS A 125 -5.59 -4.36 7.09
C LYS A 125 -5.84 -5.81 6.65
N LYS A 126 -6.47 -6.64 7.49
CA LYS A 126 -6.85 -8.02 7.15
C LYS A 126 -7.99 -8.06 6.14
N ASP A 127 -8.98 -7.18 6.28
CA ASP A 127 -10.07 -7.06 5.32
C ASP A 127 -9.59 -6.51 3.96
N GLU A 128 -8.66 -5.56 3.93
CA GLU A 128 -8.03 -5.08 2.69
C GLU A 128 -7.22 -6.15 1.93
N LYS A 129 -6.76 -7.18 2.65
CA LYS A 129 -6.05 -8.33 2.08
C LYS A 129 -7.00 -9.42 1.59
N LYS A 130 -8.28 -9.40 1.96
CA LYS A 130 -9.22 -10.41 1.47
C LYS A 130 -9.38 -10.30 -0.05
N PRO A 131 -9.45 -11.43 -0.76
CA PRO A 131 -9.81 -11.42 -2.16
C PRO A 131 -11.18 -10.78 -2.37
N ILE A 132 -11.29 -10.01 -3.44
CA ILE A 132 -12.50 -9.37 -3.94
C ILE A 132 -13.11 -10.32 -4.96
N THR A 133 -14.43 -10.49 -4.98
CA THR A 133 -15.08 -11.32 -6.01
C THR A 133 -15.23 -10.55 -7.33
N PRO A 134 -15.18 -11.19 -8.51
CA PRO A 134 -15.44 -10.53 -9.78
C PRO A 134 -16.78 -9.76 -9.82
N GLU A 135 -17.83 -10.27 -9.19
CA GLU A 135 -19.17 -9.68 -9.24
C GLU A 135 -19.23 -8.36 -8.46
N SER A 136 -18.44 -8.23 -7.40
CA SER A 136 -18.39 -7.00 -6.60
C SER A 136 -17.78 -5.80 -7.35
N ILE A 137 -17.11 -6.06 -8.47
CA ILE A 137 -16.54 -5.03 -9.34
C ILE A 137 -17.43 -4.70 -10.56
N ALA A 138 -18.62 -5.29 -10.64
CA ALA A 138 -19.56 -5.04 -11.73
C ALA A 138 -20.08 -3.59 -11.73
N GLY A 139 -20.39 -3.04 -10.55
CA GLY A 139 -20.97 -1.70 -10.38
C GLY A 139 -19.96 -0.54 -10.38
N TRP A 140 -18.76 -0.78 -10.90
CA TRP A 140 -17.65 0.15 -10.84
C TRP A 140 -17.60 1.11 -12.04
N ASP A 141 -18.63 1.23 -12.88
CA ASP A 141 -18.52 2.00 -14.12
C ASP A 141 -18.98 3.45 -14.03
N THR A 142 -18.28 4.30 -14.77
CA THR A 142 -18.68 5.66 -15.08
C THR A 142 -18.90 5.79 -16.58
N LYS A 143 -19.60 6.84 -17.00
CA LYS A 143 -19.82 7.12 -18.42
C LYS A 143 -18.47 7.26 -19.14
N CYS A 144 -18.24 6.43 -20.16
CA CYS A 144 -17.12 6.62 -21.06
C CYS A 144 -17.44 7.76 -22.05
N ASP A 145 -16.91 8.96 -21.79
CA ASP A 145 -17.14 10.14 -22.64
C ASP A 145 -16.63 10.00 -24.08
N LYS A 146 -15.82 8.96 -24.35
CA LYS A 146 -15.28 8.64 -25.68
C LYS A 146 -16.13 7.63 -26.46
N GLY A 147 -17.24 7.18 -25.88
CA GLY A 147 -18.05 6.07 -26.38
C GLY A 147 -17.41 4.73 -26.04
N GLU A 148 -18.08 3.93 -25.21
CA GLU A 148 -17.72 2.53 -25.03
C GLU A 148 -18.22 1.73 -26.23
N ASP A 149 -17.33 0.96 -26.85
CA ASP A 149 -17.63 0.14 -28.02
C ASP A 149 -17.04 -1.28 -27.93
N PHE A 150 -16.34 -1.60 -26.84
CA PHE A 150 -15.64 -2.86 -26.61
C PHE A 150 -14.61 -3.24 -27.69
N ILE A 151 -14.25 -2.30 -28.58
CA ILE A 151 -13.34 -2.49 -29.71
C ILE A 151 -12.15 -1.51 -29.63
N LYS A 152 -12.44 -0.26 -29.26
CA LYS A 152 -11.49 0.84 -29.06
C LYS A 152 -11.42 1.25 -27.60
N TYR A 153 -12.55 1.29 -26.91
CA TYR A 153 -12.65 1.78 -25.54
C TYR A 153 -13.59 0.93 -24.67
N VAL A 154 -13.20 0.80 -23.41
CA VAL A 154 -13.98 0.15 -22.34
C VAL A 154 -14.04 1.12 -21.16
N ALA A 155 -15.23 1.27 -20.57
CA ALA A 155 -15.47 2.15 -19.43
C ALA A 155 -14.91 1.56 -18.12
N THR A 156 -14.54 2.43 -17.18
CA THR A 156 -14.06 2.08 -15.83
C THR A 156 -14.55 3.08 -14.80
N VAL A 157 -14.19 2.91 -13.51
CA VAL A 157 -14.49 3.87 -12.41
C VAL A 157 -13.93 5.28 -12.66
N GLU A 158 -12.88 5.40 -13.48
CA GLU A 158 -12.16 6.67 -13.71
C GLU A 158 -12.26 7.15 -15.17
N GLY A 159 -13.10 6.51 -16.00
CA GLY A 159 -13.28 6.83 -17.41
C GLY A 159 -12.83 5.70 -18.34
N CYS A 160 -12.43 6.01 -19.57
CA CYS A 160 -12.19 4.96 -20.59
C CYS A 160 -10.74 4.47 -20.67
N VAL A 161 -10.57 3.16 -20.77
CA VAL A 161 -9.31 2.49 -21.13
C VAL A 161 -9.29 2.18 -22.62
N GLY A 162 -8.18 2.50 -23.29
CA GLY A 162 -7.99 2.21 -24.72
C GLY A 162 -7.49 0.80 -24.97
N ILE A 163 -8.10 0.11 -25.93
CA ILE A 163 -7.73 -1.24 -26.37
C ILE A 163 -7.49 -1.30 -27.88
N LYS A 164 -6.72 -2.29 -28.33
CA LYS A 164 -6.48 -2.55 -29.75
C LYS A 164 -6.48 -4.05 -30.02
N SER A 165 -7.38 -4.50 -30.89
CA SER A 165 -7.46 -5.92 -31.25
C SER A 165 -6.43 -6.34 -32.29
N ILE A 166 -6.14 -7.64 -32.30
CA ILE A 166 -5.63 -8.33 -33.49
C ILE A 166 -6.83 -9.00 -34.17
N GLY A 167 -6.99 -8.77 -35.47
CA GLY A 167 -8.17 -9.22 -36.20
C GLY A 167 -9.46 -8.50 -35.78
N LYS A 168 -10.59 -9.05 -36.24
CA LYS A 168 -11.94 -8.55 -35.91
C LYS A 168 -12.48 -9.32 -34.70
N PRO A 169 -12.74 -8.65 -33.56
CA PRO A 169 -13.35 -9.31 -32.41
C PRO A 169 -14.75 -9.84 -32.71
N ASP A 170 -15.12 -10.95 -32.08
CA ASP A 170 -16.39 -11.65 -32.29
C ASP A 170 -16.83 -12.41 -31.03
N LYS A 171 -18.13 -12.39 -30.69
CA LYS A 171 -18.66 -13.04 -29.48
C LYS A 171 -18.69 -14.57 -29.54
N SER A 172 -18.55 -15.17 -30.72
CA SER A 172 -18.45 -16.63 -30.90
C SER A 172 -17.08 -17.20 -30.48
N LYS A 173 -16.07 -16.34 -30.27
CA LYS A 173 -14.74 -16.74 -29.85
C LYS A 173 -14.78 -17.20 -28.40
N LYS A 174 -14.24 -18.39 -28.14
CA LYS A 174 -14.26 -19.05 -26.83
C LYS A 174 -13.22 -18.51 -25.87
N LYS A 175 -12.17 -17.87 -26.39
CA LYS A 175 -11.07 -17.33 -25.57
C LYS A 175 -11.01 -15.82 -25.64
N LEU A 176 -10.71 -15.19 -24.52
CA LEU A 176 -10.37 -13.77 -24.44
C LEU A 176 -8.93 -13.64 -23.97
N VAL A 177 -8.06 -13.14 -24.84
CA VAL A 177 -6.64 -12.94 -24.57
C VAL A 177 -6.34 -11.44 -24.46
N ILE A 178 -5.77 -11.03 -23.34
CA ILE A 178 -5.40 -9.64 -23.08
C ILE A 178 -3.89 -9.53 -22.86
N HIS A 179 -3.23 -8.64 -23.60
CA HIS A 179 -1.82 -8.32 -23.41
C HIS A 179 -1.65 -6.98 -22.67
N LEU A 180 -0.94 -7.02 -21.54
CA LEU A 180 -0.54 -5.88 -20.72
C LEU A 180 0.95 -5.58 -20.93
N HIS A 181 1.22 -4.38 -21.47
CA HIS A 181 2.59 -3.95 -21.76
C HIS A 181 3.39 -3.61 -20.49
N GLY A 182 4.73 -3.64 -20.59
CA GLY A 182 5.64 -3.20 -19.54
C GLY A 182 5.63 -1.70 -19.30
N ASP A 183 6.47 -1.24 -18.37
CA ASP A 183 6.55 0.18 -18.08
C ASP A 183 7.18 0.94 -19.26
N TYR A 184 6.55 2.05 -19.62
CA TYR A 184 7.03 2.90 -20.71
C TYR A 184 6.89 4.37 -20.31
N LYS A 185 8.03 5.06 -20.19
CA LYS A 185 8.08 6.48 -19.87
C LYS A 185 8.28 7.29 -21.15
N GLY A 186 7.27 8.04 -21.56
CA GLY A 186 7.37 8.90 -22.73
C GLY A 186 6.04 9.56 -23.10
N LYS A 187 6.11 10.65 -23.88
CA LYS A 187 4.91 11.37 -24.37
C LYS A 187 4.31 10.74 -25.63
N GLN A 188 5.09 9.92 -26.33
CA GLN A 188 4.68 9.26 -27.57
C GLN A 188 3.76 8.08 -27.30
N PRO A 189 2.91 7.68 -28.26
CA PRO A 189 2.13 6.45 -28.14
C PRO A 189 3.01 5.25 -27.84
N ASN A 190 2.52 4.37 -26.97
CA ASN A 190 3.16 3.09 -26.72
C ASN A 190 3.02 2.21 -27.98
N ASN A 191 4.14 1.79 -28.53
CA ASN A 191 4.21 1.01 -29.77
C ASN A 191 4.18 -0.51 -29.55
N THR A 192 3.85 -0.98 -28.34
CA THR A 192 3.73 -2.43 -28.04
C THR A 192 2.89 -3.18 -29.07
N PRO A 193 1.70 -2.71 -29.52
CA PRO A 193 0.93 -3.42 -30.55
C PRO A 193 1.66 -3.56 -31.90
N LYS A 194 2.58 -2.64 -32.22
CA LYS A 194 3.41 -2.71 -33.43
C LYS A 194 4.57 -3.69 -33.23
N PHE A 195 5.30 -3.57 -32.12
CA PHE A 195 6.45 -4.43 -31.81
C PHE A 195 6.05 -5.89 -31.59
N MET A 196 4.88 -6.12 -31.00
CA MET A 196 4.31 -7.46 -30.75
C MET A 196 3.34 -7.90 -31.85
N SER A 197 3.46 -7.35 -33.06
CA SER A 197 2.60 -7.70 -34.20
C SER A 197 2.70 -9.18 -34.59
N GLY A 198 3.80 -9.86 -34.25
CA GLY A 198 3.99 -11.29 -34.46
C GLY A 198 2.99 -12.19 -33.73
N TYR A 199 2.27 -11.68 -32.72
CA TYR A 199 1.19 -12.45 -32.09
C TYR A 199 0.10 -12.88 -33.07
N SER A 200 -0.11 -12.16 -34.18
CA SER A 200 -1.09 -12.55 -35.20
C SER A 200 -0.87 -13.95 -35.79
N LYS A 201 0.34 -14.51 -35.66
CA LYS A 201 0.68 -15.88 -36.09
C LYS A 201 0.54 -16.94 -34.99
N LEU A 202 0.42 -16.52 -33.74
CA LEU A 202 0.43 -17.40 -32.56
C LEU A 202 -0.94 -17.50 -31.88
N ILE A 203 -1.80 -16.50 -32.10
CA ILE A 203 -3.12 -16.46 -31.49
C ILE A 203 -4.02 -17.51 -32.15
N PRO A 204 -4.67 -18.38 -31.38
CA PRO A 204 -5.65 -19.33 -31.90
C PRO A 204 -6.81 -18.62 -32.60
N ASP A 205 -7.35 -19.23 -33.67
CA ASP A 205 -8.50 -18.69 -34.40
C ASP A 205 -9.74 -18.50 -33.52
N ASP A 206 -9.86 -19.24 -32.41
CA ASP A 206 -10.99 -19.17 -31.47
C ASP A 206 -10.84 -18.11 -30.37
N ALA A 207 -9.89 -17.17 -30.52
CA ALA A 207 -9.60 -16.15 -29.53
C ALA A 207 -9.89 -14.72 -30.00
N ASN A 208 -10.58 -13.95 -29.16
CA ASN A 208 -10.49 -12.50 -29.18
C ASN A 208 -9.17 -12.08 -28.53
N PHE A 209 -8.35 -11.30 -29.23
CA PHE A 209 -7.09 -10.80 -28.67
C PHE A 209 -7.07 -9.28 -28.63
N PHE A 210 -6.70 -8.72 -27.47
CA PHE A 210 -6.56 -7.28 -27.26
C PHE A 210 -5.23 -6.93 -26.61
N PHE A 211 -4.56 -5.91 -27.16
CA PHE A 211 -3.62 -5.11 -26.38
C PHE A 211 -4.41 -4.09 -25.56
N MET A 212 -4.05 -3.94 -24.29
CA MET A 212 -4.61 -2.90 -23.42
C MET A 212 -3.57 -1.80 -23.17
N ALA A 213 -3.95 -0.53 -23.40
CA ALA A 213 -3.14 0.60 -22.96
C ALA A 213 -3.39 0.80 -21.46
N ARG A 214 -2.40 0.45 -20.63
CA ARG A 214 -2.47 0.57 -19.16
C ARG A 214 -2.79 2.02 -18.74
N PRO A 215 -3.30 2.26 -17.53
CA PRO A 215 -3.70 3.59 -17.08
C PRO A 215 -2.65 4.67 -17.33
N GLY A 216 -3.09 5.79 -17.91
CA GLY A 216 -2.22 6.89 -18.30
C GLY A 216 -1.37 6.69 -19.57
N HIS A 217 -1.40 5.51 -20.21
CA HIS A 217 -0.80 5.27 -21.53
C HIS A 217 -1.79 5.51 -22.68
N LYS A 218 -1.28 5.53 -23.91
CA LYS A 218 -2.08 5.52 -25.15
C LYS A 218 -1.40 4.69 -26.22
N PHE A 219 -2.18 4.08 -27.11
CA PHE A 219 -1.68 3.50 -28.35
C PHE A 219 -1.90 4.43 -29.54
N SER A 220 -1.22 4.18 -30.65
CA SER A 220 -1.49 4.92 -31.89
C SER A 220 -2.95 4.75 -32.31
N GLY A 221 -3.61 5.86 -32.67
CA GLY A 221 -5.04 5.88 -32.99
C GLY A 221 -5.98 5.70 -31.78
N ARG A 222 -5.46 5.87 -30.56
CA ARG A 222 -6.23 5.91 -29.32
C ARG A 222 -5.89 7.15 -28.52
N VAL A 223 -6.88 7.67 -27.81
CA VAL A 223 -6.63 8.68 -26.77
C VAL A 223 -6.08 8.00 -25.51
N ARG A 224 -5.54 8.81 -24.59
CA ARG A 224 -5.00 8.32 -23.31
C ARG A 224 -6.07 7.56 -22.52
N SER A 225 -5.71 6.38 -22.03
CA SER A 225 -6.48 5.63 -21.04
C SER A 225 -6.63 6.46 -19.76
N ALA A 226 -7.77 6.29 -19.08
CA ALA A 226 -8.05 6.83 -17.77
C ALA A 226 -6.93 6.52 -16.75
N GLY A 227 -6.91 7.29 -15.67
CA GLY A 227 -5.92 7.17 -14.61
C GLY A 227 -5.39 8.52 -14.15
N LYS A 228 -5.19 8.63 -12.83
CA LYS A 228 -4.73 9.83 -12.11
C LYS A 228 -3.50 10.49 -12.72
N TRP A 229 -2.53 9.69 -13.18
CA TRP A 229 -1.24 10.17 -13.69
C TRP A 229 -1.00 9.77 -15.14
N LYS A 230 -0.16 10.53 -15.87
CA LYS A 230 0.32 10.16 -17.21
C LYS A 230 1.50 9.22 -17.09
N ASN A 231 1.71 8.39 -18.11
CA ASN A 231 2.89 7.52 -18.16
C ASN A 231 4.23 8.30 -18.20
N SER A 232 4.23 9.52 -18.75
CA SER A 232 5.40 10.41 -18.79
C SER A 232 5.79 11.02 -17.43
N ASP A 233 4.88 11.00 -16.46
CA ASP A 233 5.12 11.65 -15.17
C ASP A 233 6.16 10.90 -14.36
N SER A 234 7.16 11.62 -13.83
CA SER A 234 8.22 11.08 -12.98
C SER A 234 7.63 10.39 -11.76
N ILE A 235 8.01 9.12 -11.58
CA ILE A 235 7.49 8.25 -10.51
C ILE A 235 8.39 8.35 -9.28
N ASN A 236 9.72 8.30 -9.46
CA ASN A 236 10.69 8.16 -8.37
C ASN A 236 10.84 9.40 -7.48
N GLN A 237 10.30 10.55 -7.88
CA GLN A 237 10.36 11.79 -7.11
C GLN A 237 9.11 12.03 -6.25
N ASN A 238 8.13 11.12 -6.29
CA ASN A 238 6.88 11.27 -5.55
C ASN A 238 6.35 9.88 -5.12
N PRO A 239 6.51 9.51 -3.83
CA PRO A 239 6.09 8.22 -3.30
C PRO A 239 4.63 7.85 -3.62
N ASP A 240 3.70 8.81 -3.53
CA ASP A 240 2.27 8.58 -3.84
C ASP A 240 2.06 8.13 -5.29
N ARG A 241 2.90 8.60 -6.22
CA ARG A 241 2.84 8.16 -7.62
C ARG A 241 3.32 6.75 -7.79
N VAL A 242 4.35 6.33 -7.06
CA VAL A 242 4.82 4.94 -7.04
C VAL A 242 3.68 4.05 -6.54
N VAL A 243 3.14 4.38 -5.36
CA VAL A 243 2.06 3.63 -4.70
C VAL A 243 0.83 3.51 -5.62
N TRP A 244 0.42 4.59 -6.29
CA TRP A 244 -0.74 4.53 -7.16
C TRP A 244 -0.47 3.75 -8.46
N LYS A 245 0.63 4.03 -9.17
CA LYS A 245 0.93 3.41 -10.47
C LYS A 245 1.27 1.92 -10.37
N LYS A 246 1.88 1.52 -9.25
CA LYS A 246 2.29 0.13 -8.96
C LYS A 246 1.33 -0.62 -8.05
N GLY A 247 0.38 0.09 -7.46
CA GLY A 247 -0.59 -0.47 -6.52
C GLY A 247 -2.00 -0.54 -7.11
N TRP A 248 -2.95 -0.77 -6.21
CA TRP A 248 -4.33 -1.07 -6.56
C TRP A 248 -5.04 0.06 -7.30
N GLY A 249 -4.68 1.32 -7.09
CA GLY A 249 -5.32 2.46 -7.78
C GLY A 249 -5.27 2.33 -9.30
N SER A 250 -4.11 2.04 -9.87
CA SER A 250 -3.96 1.79 -11.31
C SER A 250 -4.52 0.42 -11.71
N ILE A 251 -4.18 -0.63 -10.96
CA ILE A 251 -4.55 -2.02 -11.30
C ILE A 251 -6.06 -2.22 -11.30
N LYS A 252 -6.81 -1.49 -10.46
CA LYS A 252 -8.28 -1.48 -10.43
C LYS A 252 -8.89 -1.18 -11.80
N LEU A 253 -8.35 -0.22 -12.55
CA LEU A 253 -8.86 0.17 -13.86
C LEU A 253 -8.63 -0.92 -14.93
N ILE A 254 -7.47 -1.57 -14.86
CA ILE A 254 -7.12 -2.71 -15.73
C ILE A 254 -8.06 -3.88 -15.43
N THR A 255 -8.20 -4.20 -14.15
CA THR A 255 -9.04 -5.29 -13.64
C THR A 255 -10.47 -5.14 -14.12
N GLN A 256 -11.04 -3.95 -13.95
CA GLN A 256 -12.40 -3.66 -14.39
C GLN A 256 -12.57 -3.75 -15.90
N THR A 257 -11.56 -3.29 -16.66
CA THR A 257 -11.58 -3.40 -18.12
C THR A 257 -11.64 -4.88 -18.56
N ILE A 258 -10.87 -5.75 -17.91
CA ILE A 258 -10.87 -7.20 -18.18
C ILE A 258 -12.22 -7.80 -17.82
N TYR A 259 -12.77 -7.45 -16.65
CA TYR A 259 -14.10 -7.91 -16.23
C TYR A 259 -15.17 -7.53 -17.25
N ARG A 260 -15.22 -6.27 -17.68
CA ARG A 260 -16.21 -5.82 -18.67
C ARG A 260 -16.06 -6.49 -20.02
N LEU A 261 -14.83 -6.76 -20.46
CA LEU A 261 -14.59 -7.54 -21.68
C LEU A 261 -15.05 -8.99 -21.53
N LYS A 262 -14.83 -9.62 -20.36
CA LYS A 262 -15.34 -10.96 -20.03
C LYS A 262 -16.87 -10.98 -20.10
N GLU A 263 -17.54 -10.02 -19.46
CA GLU A 263 -19.01 -9.92 -19.48
C GLU A 263 -19.56 -9.67 -20.89
N PHE A 264 -18.91 -8.82 -21.68
CA PHE A 264 -19.40 -8.48 -23.01
C PHE A 264 -19.21 -9.61 -24.03
N TYR A 265 -18.04 -10.26 -24.03
CA TYR A 265 -17.67 -11.30 -24.98
C TYR A 265 -18.04 -12.71 -24.52
N GLN A 266 -18.32 -12.91 -23.22
CA GLN A 266 -18.70 -14.18 -22.60
C GLN A 266 -17.79 -15.36 -23.00
N PRO A 267 -16.45 -15.22 -22.90
CA PRO A 267 -15.53 -16.29 -23.25
C PRO A 267 -15.63 -17.44 -22.23
N GLU A 268 -15.31 -18.66 -22.68
CA GLU A 268 -15.09 -19.82 -21.81
C GLU A 268 -13.78 -19.68 -21.00
N LYS A 269 -12.81 -18.91 -21.52
CA LYS A 269 -11.49 -18.75 -20.89
C LYS A 269 -10.89 -17.36 -21.08
N VAL A 270 -10.44 -16.74 -19.99
CA VAL A 270 -9.73 -15.47 -19.93
C VAL A 270 -8.24 -15.72 -19.68
N ILE A 271 -7.42 -15.28 -20.64
CA ILE A 271 -5.96 -15.42 -20.61
C ILE A 271 -5.35 -14.02 -20.59
N VAL A 272 -4.47 -13.74 -19.63
CA VAL A 272 -3.81 -12.43 -19.54
C VAL A 272 -2.30 -12.59 -19.58
N ILE A 273 -1.69 -11.92 -20.54
CA ILE A 273 -0.24 -11.92 -20.77
C ILE A 273 0.31 -10.58 -20.27
N GLY A 274 1.18 -10.61 -19.29
CA GLY A 274 1.85 -9.41 -18.76
C GLY A 274 3.35 -9.44 -19.01
N PHE A 275 3.93 -8.30 -19.37
CA PHE A 275 5.39 -8.12 -19.42
C PHE A 275 5.86 -7.06 -18.44
N SER A 276 6.94 -7.30 -17.70
CA SER A 276 7.53 -6.33 -16.74
C SER A 276 6.47 -5.76 -15.79
N GLY A 277 6.23 -4.44 -15.79
CA GLY A 277 5.15 -3.84 -15.01
C GLY A 277 3.75 -4.39 -15.31
N GLY A 278 3.49 -4.91 -16.52
CA GLY A 278 2.24 -5.60 -16.84
C GLY A 278 2.16 -6.99 -16.19
N ALA A 279 3.27 -7.70 -16.01
CA ALA A 279 3.30 -8.97 -15.28
C ALA A 279 3.05 -8.77 -13.79
N GLN A 280 3.55 -7.67 -13.21
CA GLN A 280 3.18 -7.26 -11.85
C GLN A 280 1.66 -7.08 -11.72
N ASP A 281 1.03 -6.38 -12.67
CA ASP A 281 -0.43 -6.18 -12.66
C ASP A 281 -1.18 -7.51 -12.70
N VAL A 282 -0.79 -8.44 -13.59
CA VAL A 282 -1.40 -9.79 -13.66
C VAL A 282 -1.26 -10.54 -12.33
N SER A 283 -0.08 -10.48 -11.71
CA SER A 283 0.18 -11.16 -10.42
C SER A 283 -0.73 -10.62 -9.31
N VAL A 284 -0.82 -9.29 -9.19
CA VAL A 284 -1.69 -8.63 -8.20
C VAL A 284 -3.16 -8.93 -8.46
N MET A 285 -3.62 -8.87 -9.72
CA MET A 285 -5.01 -9.19 -10.06
C MET A 285 -5.35 -10.63 -9.72
N SER A 286 -4.45 -11.58 -9.99
CA SER A 286 -4.68 -13.01 -9.74
C SER A 286 -4.85 -13.30 -8.24
N GLY A 287 -4.08 -12.63 -7.37
CA GLY A 287 -4.22 -12.75 -5.93
C GLY A 287 -5.40 -11.97 -5.34
N LYS A 288 -5.70 -10.78 -5.89
CA LYS A 288 -6.79 -9.92 -5.38
C LYS A 288 -8.16 -10.32 -5.88
N ILE A 289 -8.29 -10.81 -7.11
CA ILE A 289 -9.57 -11.20 -7.72
C ILE A 289 -9.44 -12.60 -8.34
N PRO A 290 -9.34 -13.66 -7.52
CA PRO A 290 -9.33 -15.03 -8.01
C PRO A 290 -10.59 -15.30 -8.84
N GLY A 291 -10.45 -16.04 -9.95
CA GLY A 291 -11.54 -16.38 -10.86
C GLY A 291 -11.83 -15.36 -11.97
N LEU A 292 -11.18 -14.19 -11.96
CA LEU A 292 -11.26 -13.26 -13.09
C LEU A 292 -10.38 -13.71 -14.28
N ILE A 293 -9.19 -14.23 -13.98
CA ILE A 293 -8.18 -14.66 -14.94
C ILE A 293 -7.99 -16.17 -14.79
N ASP A 294 -8.24 -16.93 -15.85
CA ASP A 294 -8.07 -18.40 -15.83
C ASP A 294 -6.61 -18.79 -16.05
N VAL A 295 -5.87 -18.02 -16.85
CA VAL A 295 -4.44 -18.24 -17.12
C VAL A 295 -3.69 -16.90 -17.16
N GLY A 296 -2.73 -16.74 -16.26
CA GLY A 296 -1.76 -15.64 -16.27
C GLY A 296 -0.44 -16.08 -16.88
N ILE A 297 0.06 -15.35 -17.89
CA ILE A 297 1.39 -15.55 -18.48
C ILE A 297 2.26 -14.34 -18.10
N LEU A 298 3.32 -14.58 -17.33
CA LEU A 298 4.18 -13.53 -16.78
C LEU A 298 5.54 -13.55 -17.47
N GLY A 299 5.91 -12.47 -18.14
CA GLY A 299 7.20 -12.31 -18.81
C GLY A 299 8.04 -11.18 -18.21
N GLY A 300 9.32 -11.42 -17.93
CA GLY A 300 10.27 -10.38 -17.54
C GLY A 300 9.88 -9.61 -16.27
N CYS A 301 9.38 -10.31 -15.25
CA CYS A 301 9.11 -9.75 -13.92
C CYS A 301 9.94 -10.46 -12.86
N ASP A 302 10.44 -9.70 -11.88
CA ASP A 302 10.95 -10.22 -10.59
C ASP A 302 9.79 -10.53 -9.63
N CYS A 303 8.72 -11.12 -10.15
CA CYS A 303 7.50 -11.40 -9.41
C CYS A 303 7.65 -12.73 -8.66
N PHE A 304 7.60 -12.71 -7.33
CA PHE A 304 7.41 -13.92 -6.53
C PHE A 304 5.93 -14.27 -6.49
N VAL A 305 5.53 -15.32 -7.20
CA VAL A 305 4.18 -15.89 -7.14
C VAL A 305 4.22 -16.99 -6.11
N ASN A 306 3.82 -16.69 -4.86
CA ASN A 306 3.58 -17.76 -3.89
C ASN A 306 2.25 -18.42 -4.24
N SER A 307 2.31 -19.73 -4.51
CA SER A 307 1.15 -20.62 -4.64
C SER A 307 0.48 -20.87 -3.30
#